data_AF-A0A089KS96-F1
#
_entry.id   AF-A0A089KS96-F1
#
_cell.length_a   1.000
_cell.length_b   1.000
_cell.length_c   1.000
_cell.angle_alpha   90.00
_cell.angle_beta   90.00
_cell.angle_gamma   90.00
#
_symmetry.space_group_name_H-M   'P 1'
#
loop_
_entity.id
_entity.type
_entity.pdbx_description
1 polymer ?
#
loop_
_entity_poly.entity_id
_entity_poly.type
_entity_poly.pdbx_seq_one_letter_code
_entity_poly.pdbx_strand_id
1 'polypeptide(L)'
;MEYGHFSPDLDASLASAEGYERIYVGEEFCDKFLLRQLKRIEETIDRLIISHSISVIFPLVNESSVTAVERLIDRLIIKYPNQIEFVCNDIGMMNLLIKKNCSTIVAGRMLTRVILSYLMDKEDRLGLVPYVKRVELDSTNLLRMRQLRKYKISYYDKISIYGNGNNRCCFKTGGKEFGQNAECNVERCSQPIPVTNGYLNEDFILFRNAVLKQDELRMVPALIDRIIHVEI
;
A
#
# COMPACT_ATOMS: atom_id res chain seq x y z
N MET A 1 -2.84 16.33 20.35
CA MET A 1 -2.12 15.04 20.50
C MET A 1 -2.20 14.35 19.17
N GLU A 2 -1.20 14.57 18.31
CA GLU A 2 -1.25 14.29 16.88
C GLU A 2 -0.41 13.06 16.54
N TYR A 3 -1.01 12.15 15.78
CA TYR A 3 -0.56 10.80 15.53
C TYR A 3 -0.08 10.65 14.08
N GLY A 4 0.87 9.72 13.86
CA GLY A 4 1.16 9.09 12.56
C GLY A 4 1.08 10.04 11.37
N HIS A 5 2.04 10.96 11.29
CA HIS A 5 1.94 12.08 10.38
C HIS A 5 2.12 11.66 8.91
N PHE A 6 1.03 11.72 8.14
CA PHE A 6 1.05 12.72 7.07
C PHE A 6 1.51 14.05 7.72
N SER A 7 2.61 14.67 7.26
CA SER A 7 3.16 15.89 7.88
C SER A 7 2.04 16.91 8.12
N PRO A 8 1.81 17.46 9.32
CA PRO A 8 0.71 18.43 9.52
C PRO A 8 0.81 19.60 8.51
N ASP A 9 2.04 19.89 8.11
CA ASP A 9 2.40 20.68 6.96
C ASP A 9 2.31 19.85 5.68
N LEU A 10 1.12 19.85 5.07
CA LEU A 10 0.87 19.27 3.75
C LEU A 10 1.75 19.95 2.68
N ASP A 11 2.08 21.24 2.84
CA ASP A 11 2.83 22.02 1.86
C ASP A 11 4.30 21.59 1.79
N ALA A 12 4.96 21.39 2.93
CA ALA A 12 6.33 20.85 2.99
C ALA A 12 6.45 19.47 2.33
N SER A 13 5.38 18.68 2.40
CA SER A 13 5.35 17.36 1.78
C SER A 13 5.06 17.38 0.28
N LEU A 14 4.33 18.38 -0.21
CA LEU A 14 4.15 18.60 -1.66
C LEU A 14 5.47 18.99 -2.32
N ALA A 15 6.29 19.82 -1.66
CA ALA A 15 7.62 20.17 -2.16
C ALA A 15 8.53 18.93 -2.30
N SER A 16 8.40 17.95 -1.40
CA SER A 16 9.14 16.68 -1.51
C SER A 16 8.61 15.70 -2.54
N ALA A 17 7.44 15.97 -3.15
CA ALA A 17 6.91 15.14 -4.24
C ALA A 17 7.54 15.48 -5.61
N GLU A 18 8.28 16.59 -5.70
CA GLU A 18 8.99 17.00 -6.91
C GLU A 18 10.01 15.90 -7.33
N GLY A 19 9.80 15.33 -8.53
CA GLY A 19 10.65 14.29 -9.10
C GLY A 19 10.05 12.89 -9.14
N TYR A 20 8.86 12.68 -8.55
CA TYR A 20 8.14 11.41 -8.67
C TYR A 20 7.07 11.48 -9.75
N GLU A 21 6.97 10.46 -10.61
CA GLU A 21 5.89 10.38 -11.62
C GLU A 21 4.54 9.96 -10.98
N ARG A 22 4.62 9.11 -9.95
CA ARG A 22 3.48 8.47 -9.32
C ARG A 22 3.53 8.60 -7.81
N ILE A 23 2.40 9.02 -7.23
CA ILE A 23 2.22 9.15 -5.79
C ILE A 23 1.24 8.10 -5.29
N TYR A 24 1.64 7.44 -4.21
CA TYR A 24 0.83 6.48 -3.50
C TYR A 24 0.24 7.12 -2.25
N VAL A 25 -1.08 7.04 -2.12
CA VAL A 25 -1.84 7.62 -1.00
C VAL A 25 -2.71 6.55 -0.37
N GLY A 26 -2.87 6.53 0.94
CA GLY A 26 -3.68 5.53 1.64
C GLY A 26 -2.84 4.72 2.61
N GLU A 27 -3.23 3.46 2.83
CA GLU A 27 -2.59 2.60 3.82
C GLU A 27 -2.53 1.15 3.34
N GLU A 28 -1.40 0.49 3.59
CA GLU A 28 -1.20 -0.87 3.12
C GLU A 28 -1.53 -1.94 4.18
N PHE A 29 -1.46 -1.63 5.47
CA PHE A 29 -1.51 -2.65 6.53
C PHE A 29 -2.63 -2.52 7.56
N CYS A 30 -3.22 -1.34 7.74
CA CYS A 30 -4.16 -1.10 8.83
C CYS A 30 -5.38 -0.29 8.38
N ASP A 31 -6.54 -0.94 8.32
CA ASP A 31 -7.82 -0.31 8.02
C ASP A 31 -8.20 0.77 9.06
N LYS A 32 -7.94 0.54 10.35
CA LYS A 32 -8.24 1.56 11.39
C LYS A 32 -7.42 2.83 11.21
N PHE A 33 -6.19 2.72 10.72
CA PHE A 33 -5.36 3.88 10.43
C PHE A 33 -5.82 4.58 9.15
N LEU A 34 -6.16 3.82 8.09
CA LEU A 34 -6.80 4.35 6.88
C LEU A 34 -8.03 5.20 7.22
N LEU A 35 -8.92 4.68 8.07
CA LEU A 35 -10.16 5.36 8.45
C LEU A 35 -9.93 6.70 9.17
N ARG A 36 -8.80 6.87 9.87
CA ARG A 36 -8.46 8.14 10.52
C ARG A 36 -7.96 9.20 9.53
N GLN A 37 -7.53 8.78 8.35
CA GLN A 37 -6.88 9.64 7.35
C GLN A 37 -7.77 9.92 6.12
N LEU A 38 -9.04 9.48 6.09
CA LEU A 38 -9.89 9.58 4.87
C LEU A 38 -9.95 10.99 4.28
N LYS A 39 -10.26 12.00 5.10
CA LYS A 39 -10.34 13.40 4.66
C LYS A 39 -9.01 13.86 4.06
N ARG A 40 -7.92 13.46 4.70
CA ARG A 40 -6.58 13.84 4.35
C ARG A 40 -6.07 13.18 3.08
N ILE A 41 -6.46 11.93 2.85
CA ILE A 41 -6.24 11.22 1.59
C ILE A 41 -6.91 12.02 0.47
N GLU A 42 -8.18 12.41 0.63
CA GLU A 42 -8.89 13.20 -0.37
C GLU A 42 -8.21 14.56 -0.64
N GLU A 43 -7.83 15.30 0.40
CA GLU A 43 -7.09 16.57 0.30
C GLU A 43 -5.73 16.42 -0.40
N THR A 44 -5.06 15.29 -0.21
CA THR A 44 -3.77 15.00 -0.86
C THR A 44 -3.97 14.72 -2.35
N ILE A 45 -4.99 13.95 -2.70
CA ILE A 45 -5.35 13.67 -4.10
C ILE A 45 -5.70 14.97 -4.82
N ASP A 46 -6.53 15.83 -4.22
CA ASP A 46 -6.96 17.12 -4.78
C ASP A 46 -5.78 17.96 -5.26
N ARG A 47 -4.67 17.94 -4.52
CA ARG A 47 -3.51 18.79 -4.79
C ARG A 47 -2.53 18.18 -5.79
N LEU A 48 -2.37 16.86 -5.76
CA LEU A 48 -1.31 16.18 -6.53
C LEU A 48 -1.80 15.64 -7.87
N ILE A 49 -3.11 15.42 -8.05
CA ILE A 49 -3.65 14.79 -9.26
C ILE A 49 -3.43 15.60 -10.55
N ILE A 50 -3.19 16.91 -10.43
CA ILE A 50 -2.93 17.80 -11.57
C ILE A 50 -1.56 17.51 -12.21
N SER A 51 -0.58 17.10 -11.40
CA SER A 51 0.82 16.96 -11.81
C SER A 51 1.39 15.55 -11.67
N HIS A 52 0.64 14.62 -11.07
CA HIS A 52 1.12 13.28 -10.77
C HIS A 52 0.06 12.22 -11.08
N SER A 53 0.52 11.02 -11.44
CA SER A 53 -0.33 9.83 -11.41
C SER A 53 -0.60 9.42 -9.96
N ILE A 54 -1.84 9.11 -9.61
CA ILE A 54 -2.21 8.76 -8.24
C ILE A 54 -2.64 7.30 -8.13
N SER A 55 -2.13 6.61 -7.11
CA SER A 55 -2.55 5.26 -6.72
C SER A 55 -3.03 5.26 -5.27
N VAL A 56 -4.30 4.95 -5.07
CA VAL A 56 -4.93 4.86 -3.75
C VAL A 56 -4.78 3.44 -3.21
N ILE A 57 -4.06 3.26 -2.10
CA ILE A 57 -3.78 1.96 -1.50
C ILE A 57 -4.79 1.64 -0.41
N PHE A 58 -5.32 0.42 -0.49
CA PHE A 58 -6.14 -0.16 0.57
C PHE A 58 -5.41 -1.31 1.28
N PRO A 59 -5.55 -1.40 2.62
CA PRO A 59 -5.06 -2.53 3.39
C PRO A 59 -6.06 -3.68 3.28
N LEU A 60 -5.80 -4.76 4.01
CA LEU A 60 -6.86 -5.71 4.34
C LEU A 60 -7.94 -4.99 5.16
N VAL A 61 -9.16 -4.94 4.63
CA VAL A 61 -10.28 -4.22 5.26
C VAL A 61 -11.17 -5.19 6.03
N ASN A 62 -11.33 -4.96 7.33
CA ASN A 62 -12.24 -5.76 8.15
C ASN A 62 -13.71 -5.40 7.83
N GLU A 63 -14.62 -6.35 8.07
CA GLU A 63 -16.07 -6.15 7.88
C GLU A 63 -16.59 -4.89 8.59
N SER A 64 -16.15 -4.64 9.83
CA SER A 64 -16.52 -3.44 10.59
C SER A 64 -16.11 -2.11 9.93
N SER A 65 -15.17 -2.15 9.00
CA SER A 65 -14.59 -0.98 8.33
C SER A 65 -15.08 -0.84 6.87
N VAL A 66 -15.70 -1.88 6.30
CA VAL A 66 -15.99 -1.97 4.85
C VAL A 66 -16.91 -0.84 4.38
N THR A 67 -17.97 -0.53 5.12
CA THR A 67 -18.95 0.50 4.75
C THR A 67 -18.29 1.88 4.64
N ALA A 68 -17.35 2.19 5.52
CA ALA A 68 -16.66 3.48 5.49
C ALA A 68 -15.67 3.57 4.32
N VAL A 69 -14.97 2.48 4.02
CA VAL A 69 -14.07 2.39 2.86
C VAL A 69 -14.85 2.44 1.55
N GLU A 70 -15.98 1.74 1.46
CA GLU A 70 -16.87 1.78 0.30
C GLU A 70 -17.36 3.21 0.03
N ARG A 71 -17.77 3.96 1.06
CA ARG A 71 -18.15 5.36 0.92
C ARG A 71 -17.00 6.24 0.44
N LEU A 72 -15.75 5.97 0.85
CA LEU A 72 -14.59 6.66 0.31
C LEU A 72 -14.43 6.35 -1.18
N ILE A 73 -14.46 5.07 -1.56
CA ILE A 73 -14.34 4.63 -2.96
C ILE A 73 -15.40 5.31 -3.83
N ASP A 74 -16.66 5.32 -3.38
CA ASP A 74 -17.77 5.95 -4.11
C ASP A 74 -17.50 7.44 -4.37
N ARG A 75 -17.03 8.18 -3.34
CA ARG A 75 -16.66 9.59 -3.49
C ARG A 75 -15.50 9.77 -4.48
N LEU A 76 -14.47 8.94 -4.37
CA LEU A 76 -13.27 9.05 -5.21
C LEU A 76 -13.57 8.74 -6.69
N ILE A 77 -14.41 7.73 -6.97
CA ILE A 77 -14.83 7.41 -8.34
C ILE A 77 -15.62 8.56 -8.96
N ILE A 78 -16.55 9.16 -8.20
CA ILE A 78 -17.35 10.29 -8.66
C ILE A 78 -16.47 11.51 -8.92
N LYS A 79 -15.54 11.81 -8.01
CA LYS A 79 -14.71 13.02 -8.05
C LYS A 79 -13.58 12.93 -9.07
N TYR A 80 -12.98 11.75 -9.24
CA TYR A 80 -11.79 11.53 -10.08
C TYR A 80 -12.00 10.40 -11.10
N PRO A 81 -12.99 10.51 -11.99
CA PRO A 81 -13.35 9.43 -12.91
C PRO A 81 -12.16 9.06 -13.79
N ASN A 82 -11.70 7.81 -13.68
CA ASN A 82 -10.58 7.23 -14.44
C ASN A 82 -9.21 7.93 -14.27
N GLN A 83 -9.05 8.81 -13.28
CA GLN A 83 -7.79 9.54 -13.04
C GLN A 83 -6.91 8.89 -11.97
N ILE A 84 -7.50 8.04 -11.13
CA ILE A 84 -6.80 7.35 -10.05
C ILE A 84 -6.83 5.84 -10.24
N GLU A 85 -5.79 5.18 -9.74
CA GLU A 85 -5.74 3.73 -9.64
C GLU A 85 -6.06 3.29 -8.21
N PHE A 86 -6.66 2.11 -8.05
CA PHE A 86 -6.92 1.53 -6.74
C PHE A 86 -6.04 0.28 -6.54
N VAL A 87 -5.15 0.33 -5.55
CA VAL A 87 -4.31 -0.80 -5.15
C VAL A 87 -5.00 -1.57 -4.04
N CYS A 88 -5.24 -2.85 -4.25
CA CYS A 88 -5.89 -3.72 -3.28
C CYS A 88 -4.95 -4.83 -2.79
N ASN A 89 -4.97 -5.09 -1.48
CA ASN A 89 -4.08 -6.06 -0.83
C ASN A 89 -4.81 -7.31 -0.32
N ASP A 90 -6.11 -7.42 -0.59
CA ASP A 90 -6.93 -8.61 -0.30
C ASP A 90 -8.01 -8.85 -1.38
N ILE A 91 -8.52 -10.08 -1.42
CA ILE A 91 -9.50 -10.54 -2.41
C ILE A 91 -10.86 -9.85 -2.23
N GLY A 92 -11.26 -9.55 -0.99
CA GLY A 92 -12.51 -8.88 -0.68
C GLY A 92 -12.54 -7.46 -1.25
N MET A 93 -11.46 -6.71 -1.07
CA MET A 93 -11.30 -5.38 -1.65
C MET A 93 -11.27 -5.43 -3.19
N MET A 94 -10.55 -6.38 -3.78
CA MET A 94 -10.55 -6.56 -5.24
C MET A 94 -11.98 -6.79 -5.77
N ASN A 95 -12.74 -7.69 -5.14
CA ASN A 95 -14.13 -7.96 -5.51
C ASN A 95 -15.03 -6.73 -5.35
N LEU A 96 -14.84 -5.94 -4.29
CA LEU A 96 -15.57 -4.68 -4.09
C LEU A 96 -15.29 -3.70 -5.24
N LEU A 97 -14.02 -3.49 -5.60
CA LEU A 97 -13.63 -2.60 -6.68
C LEU A 97 -14.18 -3.04 -8.05
N ILE A 98 -14.18 -4.36 -8.32
CA ILE A 98 -14.79 -4.93 -9.53
C ILE A 98 -16.28 -4.62 -9.58
N LYS A 99 -17.02 -4.86 -8.48
CA LYS A 99 -18.46 -4.57 -8.40
C LYS A 99 -18.79 -3.09 -8.57
N LYS A 100 -17.87 -2.21 -8.16
CA LYS A 100 -17.97 -0.76 -8.35
C LYS A 100 -17.55 -0.29 -9.74
N ASN A 101 -17.21 -1.22 -10.65
CA ASN A 101 -16.72 -0.92 -12.00
C ASN A 101 -15.50 0.03 -11.99
N CYS A 102 -14.59 -0.14 -11.03
CA CYS A 102 -13.34 0.62 -11.01
C CYS A 102 -12.51 0.26 -12.23
N SER A 103 -12.18 1.25 -13.05
CA SER A 103 -11.49 1.05 -14.33
C SER A 103 -10.02 0.63 -14.20
N THR A 104 -9.38 1.01 -13.09
CA THR A 104 -7.95 0.76 -12.87
C THR A 104 -7.72 0.11 -11.51
N ILE A 105 -7.80 -1.21 -11.48
CA ILE A 105 -7.48 -2.03 -10.30
C ILE A 105 -6.04 -2.53 -10.41
N VAL A 106 -5.32 -2.40 -9.31
CA VAL A 106 -3.94 -2.88 -9.15
C VAL A 106 -3.93 -3.96 -8.09
N ALA A 107 -3.40 -5.13 -8.42
CA ALA A 107 -3.10 -6.16 -7.44
C ALA A 107 -1.87 -5.72 -6.65
N GLY A 108 -2.08 -5.28 -5.41
CA GLY A 108 -1.01 -4.91 -4.49
C GLY A 108 -0.15 -6.13 -4.13
N ARG A 109 1.03 -5.91 -3.55
CA ARG A 109 2.00 -6.99 -3.31
C ARG A 109 1.47 -8.11 -2.41
N MET A 110 0.66 -7.77 -1.39
CA MET A 110 0.14 -8.76 -0.46
C MET A 110 -0.85 -9.68 -1.17
N LEU A 111 -1.75 -9.10 -1.96
CA LEU A 111 -2.67 -9.85 -2.79
C LEU A 111 -1.90 -10.67 -3.81
N THR A 112 -0.94 -10.06 -4.51
CA THR A 112 -0.14 -10.70 -5.55
C THR A 112 0.55 -11.95 -5.05
N ARG A 113 1.13 -11.96 -3.84
CA ARG A 113 1.69 -13.18 -3.22
C ARG A 113 0.67 -14.31 -3.12
N VAL A 114 -0.56 -13.97 -2.74
CA VAL A 114 -1.64 -14.93 -2.49
C VAL A 114 -2.21 -15.48 -3.80
N ILE A 115 -2.38 -14.63 -4.81
CA ILE A 115 -3.05 -14.99 -6.07
C ILE A 115 -2.09 -15.20 -7.25
N LEU A 116 -0.78 -15.31 -6.99
CA LEU A 116 0.24 -15.35 -8.05
C LEU A 116 0.01 -16.48 -9.05
N SER A 117 -0.38 -17.67 -8.58
CA SER A 117 -0.69 -18.82 -9.45
C SER A 117 -1.80 -18.50 -10.45
N TYR A 118 -2.83 -17.77 -10.01
CA TYR A 118 -3.93 -17.32 -10.86
C TYR A 118 -3.51 -16.19 -11.81
N LEU A 119 -2.68 -15.26 -11.33
CA LEU A 119 -2.12 -14.21 -12.19
C LEU A 119 -1.20 -14.79 -13.27
N MET A 120 -0.52 -15.90 -13.03
CA MET A 120 0.32 -16.57 -14.05
C MET A 120 -0.47 -17.48 -15.01
N ASP A 121 -1.76 -17.71 -14.76
CA ASP A 121 -2.57 -18.59 -15.59
C ASP A 121 -2.73 -18.00 -17.00
N LYS A 122 -2.18 -18.71 -18.00
CA LYS A 122 -2.23 -18.29 -19.40
C LYS A 122 -3.64 -18.32 -19.97
N GLU A 123 -4.49 -19.19 -19.43
CA GLU A 123 -5.88 -19.33 -19.87
C GLU A 123 -6.81 -18.33 -19.17
N ASP A 124 -6.31 -17.58 -18.18
CA ASP A 124 -7.06 -16.64 -17.36
C ASP A 124 -8.40 -17.22 -16.87
N ARG A 125 -8.37 -18.42 -16.28
CA ARG A 125 -9.60 -19.14 -15.91
C ARG A 125 -10.47 -18.40 -14.90
N LEU A 126 -9.88 -17.49 -14.11
CA LEU A 126 -10.61 -16.62 -13.19
C LEU A 126 -11.05 -15.28 -13.82
N GLY A 127 -10.73 -15.03 -15.09
CA GLY A 127 -11.10 -13.82 -15.80
C GLY A 127 -10.54 -12.55 -15.15
N LEU A 128 -9.31 -12.56 -14.66
CA LEU A 128 -8.72 -11.43 -13.94
C LEU A 128 -8.17 -10.34 -14.88
N VAL A 129 -7.79 -10.70 -16.11
CA VAL A 129 -7.17 -9.78 -17.08
C VAL A 129 -8.02 -8.55 -17.42
N PRO A 130 -9.35 -8.65 -17.58
CA PRO A 130 -10.18 -7.48 -17.82
C PRO A 130 -10.11 -6.44 -16.69
N TYR A 131 -9.98 -6.90 -15.44
CA TYR A 131 -10.10 -6.08 -14.24
C TYR A 131 -8.75 -5.55 -13.72
N VAL A 132 -7.74 -6.42 -13.65
CA VAL A 132 -6.42 -6.08 -13.08
C VAL A 132 -5.54 -5.49 -14.17
N LYS A 133 -5.15 -4.22 -14.03
CA LYS A 133 -4.29 -3.51 -15.02
C LYS A 133 -2.82 -3.61 -14.68
N ARG A 134 -2.49 -3.62 -13.40
CA ARG A 134 -1.12 -3.65 -12.90
C ARG A 134 -0.98 -4.61 -11.72
N VAL A 135 0.19 -5.22 -11.62
CA VAL A 135 0.57 -6.14 -10.55
C VAL A 135 1.82 -5.59 -9.85
N GLU A 136 1.79 -5.54 -8.52
CA GLU A 136 2.93 -5.14 -7.71
C GLU A 136 3.70 -6.36 -7.22
N LEU A 137 5.00 -6.41 -7.53
CA LEU A 137 5.89 -7.50 -7.11
C LEU A 137 6.91 -7.01 -6.10
N ASP A 138 7.07 -7.76 -5.02
CA ASP A 138 8.23 -7.61 -4.14
C ASP A 138 9.42 -8.49 -4.58
N SER A 139 10.52 -8.35 -3.86
CA SER A 139 11.77 -9.09 -4.08
C SER A 139 11.59 -10.61 -4.14
N THR A 140 10.60 -11.18 -3.46
CA THR A 140 10.36 -12.63 -3.43
C THR A 140 9.74 -13.15 -4.72
N ASN A 141 9.09 -12.28 -5.51
CA ASN A 141 8.38 -12.66 -6.74
C ASN A 141 8.99 -12.06 -8.02
N LEU A 142 10.11 -11.35 -7.94
CA LEU A 142 10.78 -10.76 -9.11
C LEU A 142 11.08 -11.77 -10.23
N LEU A 143 11.53 -12.98 -9.87
CA LEU A 143 11.84 -14.04 -10.83
C LEU A 143 10.61 -14.50 -11.64
N ARG A 144 9.40 -14.19 -11.16
CA ARG A 144 8.12 -14.56 -11.79
C ARG A 144 7.60 -13.50 -12.75
N MET A 145 8.25 -12.34 -12.85
CA MET A 145 7.86 -11.21 -13.72
C MET A 145 7.59 -11.64 -15.17
N ARG A 146 8.44 -12.51 -15.75
CA ARG A 146 8.27 -13.00 -17.13
C ARG A 146 6.98 -13.79 -17.35
N GLN A 147 6.39 -14.34 -16.30
CA GLN A 147 5.13 -15.11 -16.36
C GLN A 147 3.91 -14.19 -16.27
N LEU A 148 4.09 -12.92 -15.94
CA LEU A 148 3.04 -11.92 -15.72
C LEU A 148 2.91 -10.90 -16.86
N ARG A 149 3.44 -11.21 -18.05
CA ARG A 149 3.49 -10.31 -19.23
C ARG A 149 2.13 -9.74 -19.69
N LYS A 150 1.02 -10.34 -19.25
CA LYS A 150 -0.35 -9.87 -19.53
C LYS A 150 -0.77 -8.66 -18.69
N TYR A 151 0.03 -8.26 -17.70
CA TYR A 151 -0.19 -7.11 -16.85
C TYR A 151 0.95 -6.10 -16.98
N LYS A 152 0.67 -4.83 -16.66
CA LYS A 152 1.74 -3.92 -16.26
C LYS A 152 2.35 -4.41 -14.95
N ILE A 153 3.65 -4.27 -14.79
CA ILE A 153 4.35 -4.73 -13.59
C ILE A 153 5.06 -3.53 -12.98
N SER A 154 4.93 -3.39 -11.67
CA SER A 154 5.75 -2.48 -10.88
C SER A 154 6.40 -3.30 -9.78
N TYR A 155 7.68 -3.08 -9.55
CA TYR A 155 8.42 -3.89 -8.60
C TYR A 155 9.34 -3.05 -7.72
N TYR A 156 9.66 -3.58 -6.54
CA TYR A 156 10.54 -2.93 -5.58
C TYR A 156 11.95 -3.48 -5.76
N ASP A 157 12.89 -2.66 -6.23
CA ASP A 157 14.30 -3.06 -6.43
C ASP A 157 15.15 -2.87 -5.17
N LYS A 158 14.83 -1.87 -4.33
CA LYS A 158 15.67 -1.44 -3.18
C LYS A 158 15.00 -1.51 -1.81
N ILE A 159 13.68 -1.36 -1.73
CA ILE A 159 12.93 -1.19 -0.47
C ILE A 159 11.86 -2.29 -0.38
N SER A 160 12.17 -3.38 0.32
CA SER A 160 11.24 -4.49 0.52
C SER A 160 10.54 -4.34 1.86
N ILE A 161 9.34 -3.77 1.85
CA ILE A 161 8.55 -3.63 3.07
C ILE A 161 7.91 -4.99 3.37
N TYR A 162 8.50 -5.70 4.33
CA TYR A 162 7.88 -6.87 4.92
C TYR A 162 6.88 -6.42 5.99
N GLY A 163 5.63 -6.20 5.56
CA GLY A 163 4.54 -6.21 6.52
C GLY A 163 4.31 -7.63 7.02
N ASN A 164 4.37 -7.82 8.33
CA ASN A 164 3.87 -9.04 8.99
C ASN A 164 2.32 -9.02 9.01
N GLY A 165 1.72 -8.94 7.83
CA GLY A 165 0.28 -8.78 7.67
C GLY A 165 -0.42 -10.08 7.37
N ASN A 166 -0.68 -10.89 8.39
CA ASN A 166 -1.94 -11.64 8.43
C ASN A 166 -2.49 -11.83 9.85
N ASN A 167 -1.99 -11.08 10.85
CA ASN A 167 -2.57 -10.94 12.21
C ASN A 167 -1.68 -10.12 13.17
N ARG A 168 -0.46 -9.77 12.75
CA ARG A 168 0.60 -9.24 13.63
C ARG A 168 1.12 -7.90 13.10
N CYS A 169 0.33 -6.83 13.27
CA CYS A 169 0.88 -5.48 13.24
C CYS A 169 2.19 -5.46 14.04
N CYS A 170 3.30 -5.03 13.45
CA CYS A 170 4.64 -5.01 14.09
C CYS A 170 4.67 -4.14 15.36
N PHE A 171 3.68 -3.28 15.54
CA PHE A 171 3.48 -2.43 16.72
C PHE A 171 2.60 -3.07 17.79
N LYS A 172 2.13 -4.32 17.60
CA LYS A 172 1.52 -5.11 18.68
C LYS A 172 2.62 -5.54 19.63
N THR A 173 2.58 -5.03 20.85
CA THR A 173 3.43 -5.53 21.94
C THR A 173 3.01 -6.96 22.27
N GLY A 174 3.93 -7.90 22.13
CA GLY A 174 3.76 -9.24 22.67
C GLY A 174 3.70 -9.20 24.19
N GLY A 175 2.49 -9.24 24.75
CA GLY A 175 2.29 -9.99 25.98
C GLY A 175 2.60 -11.45 25.65
N LYS A 176 3.40 -12.13 26.47
CA LYS A 176 3.86 -13.52 26.25
C LYS A 176 2.75 -14.57 26.20
N GLU A 177 1.48 -14.17 26.27
CA GLU A 177 0.33 -15.06 26.27
C GLU A 177 -0.44 -14.89 24.97
N PHE A 178 -0.34 -15.92 24.11
CA PHE A 178 -1.24 -16.09 22.98
C PHE A 178 -2.69 -16.03 23.48
N GLY A 179 -3.40 -14.94 23.18
CA GLY A 179 -4.84 -14.83 23.41
C GLY A 179 -5.33 -13.60 24.17
N GLN A 180 -4.45 -12.76 24.75
CA GLN A 180 -4.90 -11.52 25.39
C GLN A 180 -4.56 -10.28 24.55
N ASN A 181 -5.58 -9.44 24.37
CA ASN A 181 -5.69 -8.22 23.56
C ASN A 181 -4.36 -7.62 23.09
N ALA A 182 -4.02 -7.89 21.82
CA ALA A 182 -2.97 -7.17 21.14
C ALA A 182 -3.45 -5.75 20.80
N GLU A 183 -3.32 -4.83 21.76
CA GLU A 183 -3.63 -3.42 21.55
C GLU A 183 -2.58 -2.79 20.62
N CYS A 184 -3.05 -2.11 19.58
CA CYS A 184 -2.20 -1.37 18.65
C CYS A 184 -1.64 -0.15 19.37
N ASN A 185 -0.33 -0.12 19.65
CA ASN A 185 0.31 1.07 20.19
C ASN A 185 0.76 1.99 19.04
N VAL A 186 -0.08 2.98 18.74
CA VAL A 186 0.12 3.95 17.65
C VAL A 186 1.36 4.83 17.87
N GLU A 187 1.80 5.05 19.12
CA GLU A 187 3.01 5.84 19.41
C GLU A 187 4.30 5.10 19.01
N ARG A 188 4.27 3.77 18.93
CA ARG A 188 5.40 2.99 18.40
C ARG A 188 5.45 2.99 16.87
N CYS A 189 4.35 3.32 16.19
CA CYS A 189 4.28 3.38 14.72
C CYS A 189 5.19 4.47 14.11
N SER A 190 5.55 5.47 14.89
CA SER A 190 6.40 6.59 14.48
C SER A 190 7.87 6.42 14.87
N GLN A 191 8.25 5.32 15.52
CA GLN A 191 9.63 5.07 15.90
C GLN A 191 10.31 4.19 14.85
N PRO A 192 11.57 4.50 14.45
CA PRO A 192 12.37 3.60 13.66
C PRO A 192 12.65 2.32 14.46
N ILE A 193 12.31 1.16 13.89
CA ILE A 193 12.55 -0.16 14.49
C ILE A 193 13.66 -0.84 13.68
N PRO A 194 14.83 -1.13 14.28
CA PRO A 194 15.87 -1.89 13.59
C PRO A 194 15.38 -3.33 13.32
N VAL A 195 15.57 -3.81 12.09
CA VAL A 195 15.23 -5.17 11.67
C VAL A 195 16.36 -5.74 10.81
N THR A 196 16.77 -6.98 11.08
CA THR A 196 17.82 -7.65 10.30
C THR A 196 17.19 -8.66 9.33
N ASN A 197 17.53 -8.56 8.04
CA ASN A 197 17.12 -9.55 7.05
C ASN A 197 18.07 -10.75 7.14
N GLY A 198 17.64 -11.82 7.80
CA GLY A 198 18.46 -13.03 7.98
C GLY A 198 18.84 -13.77 6.69
N TYR A 199 18.17 -13.51 5.55
CA TYR A 199 18.54 -14.09 4.25
C TYR A 199 19.70 -13.36 3.59
N LEU A 200 19.78 -12.04 3.79
CA LEU A 200 20.79 -11.19 3.18
C LEU A 200 21.91 -10.81 4.17
N ASN A 201 21.71 -11.08 5.46
CA ASN A 201 22.57 -10.63 6.55
C ASN A 201 22.82 -9.10 6.51
N GLU A 202 21.77 -8.36 6.14
CA GLU A 202 21.75 -6.89 6.07
C GLU A 202 20.81 -6.31 7.13
N ASP A 203 21.21 -5.18 7.71
CA ASP A 203 20.42 -4.43 8.67
C ASP A 203 19.58 -3.36 7.96
N PHE A 204 18.33 -3.26 8.41
CA PHE A 204 17.35 -2.31 7.92
C PHE A 204 16.67 -1.60 9.08
N ILE A 205 15.95 -0.55 8.76
CA ILE A 205 15.05 0.16 9.66
C ILE A 205 13.65 0.02 9.11
N LEU A 206 12.78 -0.58 9.90
CA LEU A 206 11.34 -0.47 9.73
C LEU A 206 10.88 0.87 10.32
N PHE A 207 10.51 1.81 9.47
CA PHE A 207 9.95 3.10 9.88
C PHE A 207 8.60 3.27 9.21
N ARG A 208 7.52 3.40 10.00
CA ARG A 208 6.14 3.39 9.50
C ARG A 208 5.88 2.11 8.69
N ASN A 209 5.46 2.26 7.43
CA ASN A 209 5.25 1.19 6.48
C ASN A 209 6.46 0.99 5.55
N ALA A 210 7.66 1.51 5.85
CA ALA A 210 8.85 1.37 5.01
C ALA A 210 9.95 0.53 5.69
N VAL A 211 10.63 -0.36 4.97
CA VAL A 211 11.86 -1.03 5.43
C VAL A 211 13.02 -0.49 4.60
N LEU A 212 13.86 0.31 5.24
CA LEU A 212 14.87 1.16 4.61
C LEU A 212 16.26 0.75 5.05
N LYS A 213 17.29 1.07 4.28
CA LYS A 213 18.64 1.10 4.86
C LYS A 213 18.75 2.27 5.86
N GLN A 214 19.62 2.12 6.86
CA GLN A 214 19.68 3.07 7.97
C GLN A 214 20.03 4.51 7.53
N ASP A 215 20.79 4.66 6.45
CA ASP A 215 21.16 5.92 5.82
C ASP A 215 20.04 6.56 4.98
N GLU A 216 19.04 5.79 4.57
CA GLU A 216 17.93 6.24 3.72
C GLU A 216 16.74 6.82 4.51
N LEU A 217 16.78 6.78 5.85
CA LEU A 217 15.69 7.22 6.72
C LEU A 217 15.25 8.68 6.48
N ARG A 218 16.18 9.54 6.05
CA ARG A 218 15.91 10.97 5.77
C ARG A 218 15.15 11.22 4.47
N MET A 219 15.04 10.21 3.61
CA MET A 219 14.47 10.35 2.27
C MET A 219 12.98 10.04 2.20
N VAL A 220 12.37 9.50 3.25
CA VAL A 220 10.95 9.12 3.23
C VAL A 220 10.07 10.34 3.52
N PRO A 221 9.32 10.84 2.52
CA PRO A 221 8.41 11.96 2.74
C PRO A 221 7.32 11.57 3.71
N ALA A 222 6.92 12.51 4.56
CA ALA A 222 5.93 12.24 5.60
C ALA A 222 4.56 11.81 5.05
N LEU A 223 4.29 12.07 3.77
CA LEU A 223 2.99 11.85 3.12
C LEU A 223 2.97 10.67 2.15
N ILE A 224 4.12 10.05 1.88
CA ILE A 224 4.25 9.01 0.86
C ILE A 224 4.38 7.66 1.57
N ASP A 225 3.40 6.79 1.37
CA ASP A 225 3.42 5.41 1.91
C ASP A 225 4.60 4.60 1.33
N ARG A 226 5.02 4.92 0.09
CA ARG A 226 6.18 4.31 -0.60
C ARG A 226 6.62 5.05 -1.87
N ILE A 227 7.92 5.02 -2.13
CA ILE A 227 8.53 5.38 -3.43
C ILE A 227 8.61 4.10 -4.26
N ILE A 228 8.05 4.11 -5.47
CA ILE A 228 8.16 2.99 -6.43
C ILE A 228 8.80 3.54 -7.71
N HIS A 229 9.96 3.00 -8.07
CA HIS A 229 10.48 3.14 -9.42
C HIS A 229 9.63 2.28 -10.37
N VAL A 230 8.99 2.93 -11.34
CA VAL A 230 8.27 2.23 -12.40
C VAL A 230 9.21 2.11 -13.59
N GLU A 231 9.68 0.91 -13.88
CA GLU A 231 10.24 0.61 -15.21
C GLU A 231 9.08 0.20 -16.12
N ILE A 232 8.96 0.88 -17.27
CA ILE A 232 8.00 0.56 -18.34
C ILE A 232 8.55 -0.57 -19.20
#